data_AF-A0A063Y6P2-F1
#
_entry.id   AF-A0A063Y6P2-F1
#
_cell.length_a   1.000
_cell.length_b   1.000
_cell.length_c   1.000
_cell.angle_alpha   90.00
_cell.angle_beta   90.00
_cell.angle_gamma   90.00
#
_symmetry.space_group_name_H-M   'P 1'
#
loop_
_entity.id
_entity.type
_entity.pdbx_description
1 polymer ?
#
loop_
_entity_poly.entity_id
_entity_poly.type
_entity_poly.pdbx_seq_one_letter_code
_entity_poly.pdbx_strand_id
1 'polypeptide(L)'
;MTDTYHSTDLSLTAQRSRLLKHFVIIGHVSTIEARDELNIMHPAGRVMELRDAGFIIPMVWEWQDDHNGRPHKIGRYHYFGARACLRKRLAEVLA
;
A
#
# COMPACT_ATOMS: atom_id res chain seq x y z
N MET A 1 13.21 -12.97 17.50
CA MET A 1 12.63 -11.70 16.99
C MET A 1 13.13 -11.58 15.57
N THR A 2 12.26 -11.78 14.58
CA THR A 2 12.66 -12.05 13.19
C THR A 2 13.16 -10.79 12.48
N ASP A 3 14.44 -10.77 12.13
CA ASP A 3 15.08 -9.83 11.21
C ASP A 3 14.26 -9.68 9.92
N THR A 4 13.45 -8.64 9.84
CA THR A 4 12.73 -8.26 8.60
C THR A 4 13.12 -6.86 8.15
N TYR A 5 14.17 -6.28 8.74
CA TYR A 5 14.53 -4.88 8.50
C TYR A 5 15.62 -4.76 7.42
N HIS A 6 15.21 -4.12 6.33
CA HIS A 6 16.03 -3.59 5.23
C HIS A 6 16.56 -4.59 4.19
N SER A 7 15.65 -5.09 3.35
CA SER A 7 16.02 -5.43 1.97
C SER A 7 16.55 -4.17 1.27
N THR A 8 17.80 -4.21 0.81
CA THR A 8 18.46 -3.13 0.05
C THR A 8 18.04 -3.08 -1.41
N ASP A 9 17.18 -4.00 -1.86
CA ASP A 9 16.70 -4.03 -3.23
C ASP A 9 15.71 -2.89 -3.48
N LEU A 10 16.17 -1.92 -4.28
CA LEU A 10 15.42 -0.74 -4.70
C LEU A 10 14.68 -0.95 -6.03
N SER A 11 14.74 -2.15 -6.62
CA SER A 11 14.03 -2.46 -7.86
C SER A 11 12.52 -2.18 -7.72
N LEU A 12 11.90 -1.80 -8.84
CA LEU A 12 10.46 -1.51 -8.87
C LEU A 12 9.64 -2.74 -8.43
N THR A 13 10.10 -3.94 -8.80
CA THR A 13 9.48 -5.20 -8.40
C THR A 13 9.56 -5.41 -6.89
N ALA A 14 10.71 -5.18 -6.26
CA ALA A 14 10.84 -5.30 -4.81
C ALA A 14 9.97 -4.28 -4.07
N GLN A 15 9.92 -3.03 -4.54
CA GLN A 15 9.04 -2.00 -3.98
C GLN A 15 7.56 -2.39 -4.05
N ARG A 16 7.07 -2.84 -5.21
CA ARG A 16 5.68 -3.34 -5.36
C ARG A 16 5.40 -4.52 -4.43
N SER A 17 6.33 -5.46 -4.33
CA SER A 17 6.19 -6.65 -3.49
C SER A 17 6.07 -6.28 -2.00
N ARG A 18 6.94 -5.38 -1.51
CA ARG A 18 6.85 -4.85 -0.13
C ARG A 18 5.52 -4.15 0.12
N LEU A 19 5.10 -3.28 -0.80
CA LEU A 19 3.84 -2.54 -0.68
C LEU A 19 2.63 -3.49 -0.63
N LEU A 20 2.57 -4.47 -1.54
CA LEU A 20 1.48 -5.44 -1.58
C LEU A 20 1.48 -6.32 -0.33
N LYS A 21 2.65 -6.78 0.13
CA LYS A 21 2.77 -7.54 1.38
C LYS A 21 2.24 -6.73 2.57
N HIS A 22 2.62 -5.46 2.68
CA HIS A 22 2.12 -4.58 3.72
C HIS A 22 0.59 -4.42 3.64
N PHE A 23 0.05 -4.18 2.44
CA PHE A 23 -1.39 -4.08 2.23
C PHE A 23 -2.15 -5.35 2.64
N VAL A 24 -1.63 -6.54 2.34
CA VAL A 24 -2.27 -7.81 2.73
C VAL A 24 -2.29 -8.00 4.25
N ILE A 25 -1.27 -7.50 4.97
CA ILE A 25 -1.14 -7.69 6.42
C ILE A 25 -1.90 -6.60 7.20
N ILE A 26 -1.75 -5.33 6.79
CA ILE A 26 -2.22 -4.15 7.53
C ILE A 26 -3.51 -3.57 6.94
N GLY A 27 -3.71 -3.70 5.62
CA GLY A 27 -4.91 -3.21 4.94
C GLY A 27 -4.89 -1.74 4.54
N HIS A 28 -3.91 -0.94 4.97
CA HIS A 28 -3.75 0.45 4.52
C HIS A 28 -2.30 0.93 4.68
N VAL A 29 -1.95 2.04 4.04
CA VAL A 29 -0.68 2.73 4.25
C VAL A 29 -0.80 4.21 3.85
N SER A 30 -0.23 5.11 4.64
CA SER A 30 -0.08 6.52 4.30
C SER A 30 1.10 6.74 3.35
N THR A 31 1.12 7.89 2.67
CA THR A 31 2.25 8.25 1.80
C THR A 31 3.54 8.44 2.61
N ILE A 32 3.46 8.89 3.87
CA ILE A 32 4.60 9.04 4.78
C ILE A 32 5.07 7.66 5.23
N GLU A 33 4.18 6.82 5.76
CA GLU A 33 4.46 5.43 6.17
C GLU A 33 5.13 4.64 5.02
N ALA A 34 4.63 4.77 3.79
CA ALA A 34 5.21 4.09 2.63
C ALA A 34 6.64 4.56 2.30
N ARG A 35 6.96 5.84 2.51
CA ARG A 35 8.32 6.38 2.28
C ARG A 35 9.26 5.93 3.38
N ASP A 36 8.83 6.10 4.63
CA ASP A 36 9.70 5.99 5.80
C ASP A 36 9.88 4.53 6.23
N GLU A 37 8.82 3.72 6.17
CA GLU A 37 8.84 2.34 6.68
C GLU A 37 9.05 1.31 5.57
N LEU A 38 8.51 1.55 4.36
CA LEU A 38 8.56 0.58 3.26
C LEU A 38 9.68 0.85 2.25
N ASN A 39 10.42 1.94 2.43
CA ASN A 39 11.47 2.42 1.54
C ASN A 39 10.98 2.51 0.08
N ILE A 40 9.88 3.26 -0.11
CA ILE A 40 9.26 3.52 -1.42
C ILE A 40 9.28 5.02 -1.70
N MET A 41 10.20 5.45 -2.57
CA MET A 41 10.37 6.87 -2.88
C MET A 41 9.15 7.50 -3.59
N HIS A 42 8.44 6.73 -4.40
CA HIS A 42 7.26 7.17 -5.17
C HIS A 42 6.02 6.28 -4.88
N PRO A 43 5.37 6.41 -3.71
CA PRO A 43 4.26 5.54 -3.31
C PRO A 43 3.09 5.56 -4.30
N ALA A 44 2.70 6.74 -4.78
CA ALA A 44 1.59 6.89 -5.73
C ALA A 44 1.82 6.10 -7.03
N GLY A 45 3.06 6.09 -7.54
CA GLY A 45 3.43 5.31 -8.73
C GLY A 45 3.33 3.81 -8.49
N ARG A 46 3.80 3.32 -7.32
CA ARG A 46 3.67 1.91 -6.96
C ARG A 46 2.22 1.48 -6.75
N VAL A 47 1.38 2.34 -6.17
CA VAL A 47 -0.06 2.09 -6.05
C VAL A 47 -0.73 2.04 -7.42
N MET A 48 -0.37 2.94 -8.35
CA MET A 48 -0.88 2.92 -9.72
C MET A 48 -0.56 1.58 -10.41
N GLU A 49 0.69 1.13 -10.33
CA GLU A 49 1.10 -0.17 -10.90
C GLU A 49 0.31 -1.35 -10.31
N LEU A 50 0.01 -1.33 -9.01
CA LEU A 50 -0.82 -2.36 -8.38
C LEU A 50 -2.29 -2.26 -8.83
N ARG A 51 -2.84 -1.05 -8.99
CA ARG A 51 -4.20 -0.87 -9.52
C ARG A 51 -4.32 -1.38 -10.96
N ASP A 52 -3.30 -1.14 -11.78
CA ASP A 52 -3.21 -1.65 -13.15
C ASP A 52 -3.12 -3.18 -13.16
N ALA A 53 -2.43 -3.78 -12.18
CA ALA A 53 -2.42 -5.23 -11.95
C ALA A 53 -3.75 -5.79 -11.40
N GLY A 54 -4.77 -4.95 -11.18
CA GLY A 54 -6.12 -5.38 -10.81
C GLY A 54 -6.44 -5.35 -9.32
N PHE A 55 -5.58 -4.76 -8.47
CA PHE A 55 -5.87 -4.55 -7.06
C PHE A 55 -6.80 -3.34 -6.84
N ILE A 56 -7.70 -3.45 -5.85
CA ILE A 56 -8.63 -2.38 -5.48
C ILE A 56 -8.02 -1.62 -4.30
N ILE A 57 -7.52 -0.42 -4.58
CA ILE A 57 -6.79 0.38 -3.60
C ILE A 57 -7.33 1.82 -3.58
N PRO A 58 -8.48 2.14 -2.97
CA PRO A 58 -8.94 3.52 -2.84
C PRO A 58 -7.98 4.38 -2.00
N MET A 59 -8.08 5.70 -2.17
CA MET A 59 -7.30 6.69 -1.43
C MET A 59 -8.24 7.67 -0.75
N VAL A 60 -7.93 8.02 0.50
CA VAL A 60 -8.53 9.14 1.22
C VAL A 60 -7.45 10.15 1.58
N TRP A 61 -7.83 11.41 1.76
CA TRP A 61 -6.92 12.45 2.23
C TRP A 61 -6.99 12.58 3.74
N GLU A 62 -5.85 12.75 4.38
CA GLU A 62 -5.75 13.03 5.81
C GLU A 62 -4.62 14.03 6.10
N TRP A 63 -4.65 14.63 7.29
CA TRP A 63 -3.54 15.43 7.78
C TRP A 63 -2.67 14.56 8.67
N GLN A 64 -1.37 14.52 8.38
CA GLN A 64 -0.37 13.80 9.17
C GLN A 64 0.89 14.67 9.28
N ASP A 65 1.52 14.66 10.45
CA ASP A 65 2.80 15.33 10.65
C ASP A 65 3.93 14.55 9.97
N ASP A 66 4.87 15.26 9.36
CA ASP A 66 6.14 14.68 8.94
C ASP A 66 7.08 14.41 10.13
N HIS A 67 8.27 13.87 9.86
CA HIS A 67 9.28 13.61 10.88
C HIS A 67 9.74 14.87 11.63
N ASN A 68 9.51 16.06 11.08
CA ASN A 68 9.84 17.35 11.69
C ASN A 68 8.64 17.96 12.44
N GLY A 69 7.54 17.23 12.60
CA GLY A 69 6.33 17.70 13.29
C GLY A 69 5.53 18.73 12.48
N ARG A 70 5.71 18.79 11.16
CA ARG A 70 4.97 19.72 10.30
C ARG A 70 3.78 19.01 9.67
N PRO A 71 2.54 19.54 9.81
CA PRO A 71 1.36 18.90 9.26
C PRO A 71 1.30 19.03 7.75
N HIS A 72 1.08 17.90 7.06
CA HIS A 72 0.86 17.85 5.61
C HIS A 72 -0.44 17.12 5.29
N LYS A 73 -1.12 17.57 4.23
CA LYS A 73 -2.23 16.81 3.66
C LYS A 73 -1.68 15.70 2.78
N ILE A 74 -1.84 14.46 3.21
CA ILE A 74 -1.27 13.28 2.55
C ILE A 74 -2.35 12.29 2.14
N GLY A 75 -2.02 11.39 1.20
CA GLY A 75 -2.90 10.30 0.81
C GLY A 75 -2.70 9.08 1.70
N ARG A 76 -3.80 8.54 2.24
CA ARG A 76 -3.87 7.21 2.85
C ARG A 76 -4.56 6.25 1.88
N TYR A 77 -3.86 5.19 1.54
CA TYR A 77 -4.32 4.14 0.62
C TYR A 77 -4.88 2.98 1.42
N HIS A 78 -6.04 2.46 1.03
CA HIS A 78 -6.68 1.30 1.67
C HIS A 78 -6.77 0.14 0.70
N TYR A 79 -6.53 -1.09 1.14
CA TYR A 79 -6.53 -2.29 0.32
C TYR A 79 -7.81 -3.10 0.49
N PHE A 80 -8.50 -3.36 -0.62
CA PHE A 80 -9.79 -4.09 -0.66
C PHE A 80 -9.66 -5.45 -1.36
N GLY A 81 -8.44 -5.89 -1.67
CA GLY A 81 -8.18 -7.14 -2.38
C GLY A 81 -7.99 -6.98 -3.89
N ALA A 82 -7.90 -8.12 -4.59
CA ALA A 82 -7.87 -8.17 -6.05
C ALA A 82 -9.28 -8.29 -6.63
N ARG A 83 -9.55 -7.62 -7.76
CA ARG A 83 -10.86 -7.69 -8.46
C ARG A 83 -11.29 -9.14 -8.76
N ALA A 84 -10.34 -10.01 -9.11
CA ALA A 84 -10.61 -11.43 -9.39
C ALA A 84 -11.11 -12.20 -8.15
N CYS A 85 -10.61 -11.86 -6.96
CA CYS A 85 -11.02 -12.51 -5.71
C CYS A 85 -12.39 -12.00 -5.23
N LEU A 86 -12.64 -10.69 -5.35
CA LEU A 86 -13.89 -10.08 -4.90
C LEU A 86 -15.11 -10.63 -5.66
N ARG A 87 -14.96 -10.92 -6.96
CA ARG A 87 -16.02 -11.58 -7.75
C ARG A 87 -16.39 -12.97 -7.24
N LYS A 88 -15.41 -13.77 -6.83
CA LYS A 88 -15.66 -15.10 -6.26
C LYS A 88 -16.40 -14.99 -4.92
N ARG A 89 -15.91 -14.12 -4.04
CA ARG A 89 -16.51 -13.91 -2.71
C ARG A 89 -17.92 -13.34 -2.77
N LEU A 90 -18.19 -12.43 -3.71
CA LEU A 90 -19.54 -11.89 -3.88
C LEU A 90 -20.49 -12.96 -4.44
N ALA A 91 -20.03 -13.81 -5.34
CA ALA A 91 -20.83 -14.93 -5.84
C ALA A 91 -21.12 -15.96 -4.73
N GLU A 92 -20.19 -16.22 -3.82
CA GLU A 92 -20.40 -17.10 -2.65
C GLU A 92 -21.38 -16.53 -1.61
N VAL A 93 -21.43 -15.20 -1.45
CA VAL A 93 -22.34 -14.54 -0.48
C VAL A 93 -23.76 -14.38 -1.04
N LEU A 94 -23.92 -14.32 -2.36
CA LEU A 94 -25.20 -14.11 -3.03
C LEU A 94 -25.84 -15.40 -3.57
N ALA A 95 -25.19 -16.56 -3.39
CA ALA A 95 -25.71 -17.89 -3.74
C ALA A 95 -26.41 -18.53 -2.53
#